data_AF-A0A3A8Z564-F1
#
_entry.id   AF-A0A3A8Z564-F1
#
_cell.length_a   1.000
_cell.length_b   1.000
_cell.length_c   1.000
_cell.angle_alpha   90.00
_cell.angle_beta   90.00
_cell.angle_gamma   90.00
#
_symmetry.space_group_name_H-M   'P 1'
#
loop_
_entity.id
_entity.type
_entity.pdbx_description
1 polymer ?
#
loop_
_entity_poly.entity_id
_entity_poly.type
_entity_poly.pdbx_seq_one_letter_code
_entity_poly.pdbx_strand_id
1 'polypeptide(L)'
;MWDRKNEDRPGRYGDLGKFITDPDKLELDQHALVYISAEEDYDIAVDLEGQEEKFDALRPSIAFVAKNICRLDDLVQRYDRERERGGGRFPYSLNLVYVDEPYLILEYCGMIENTTFDVVFRREDGKFILEGFGMRNNLPPDWSVEFA
;
A
#
# COMPACT_ATOMS: atom_id res chain seq x y z
N MET A 1 9.99 -25.14 -16.26
CA MET A 1 9.03 -24.72 -17.30
C MET A 1 8.16 -23.65 -16.64
N TRP A 2 8.54 -22.38 -16.81
CA TRP A 2 7.87 -21.25 -16.17
C TRP A 2 6.73 -20.77 -17.09
N ASP A 3 5.53 -20.73 -16.53
CA ASP A 3 4.32 -20.37 -17.26
C ASP A 3 4.26 -18.83 -17.40
N ARG A 4 4.37 -18.34 -18.65
CA ARG A 4 4.36 -16.90 -19.02
C ARG A 4 2.96 -16.26 -18.92
N LYS A 5 2.08 -16.75 -18.05
CA LYS A 5 0.66 -16.35 -17.99
C LYS A 5 0.30 -15.43 -16.82
N ASN A 6 1.29 -14.86 -16.14
CA ASN A 6 1.08 -13.95 -15.01
C ASN A 6 1.37 -12.49 -15.36
N GLU A 7 1.15 -12.08 -16.61
CA GLU A 7 1.26 -10.65 -16.99
C GLU A 7 -0.02 -9.85 -16.68
N ASP A 8 -1.13 -10.49 -16.27
CA ASP A 8 -2.41 -9.80 -15.96
C ASP A 8 -3.07 -10.25 -14.62
N ARG A 9 -2.30 -10.56 -13.57
CA ARG A 9 -2.86 -10.70 -12.20
C ARG A 9 -2.67 -9.39 -11.43
N PRO A 10 -3.62 -8.93 -10.60
CA PRO A 10 -3.44 -7.71 -9.81
C PRO A 10 -2.39 -8.01 -8.73
N GLY A 11 -1.17 -7.56 -8.95
CA GLY A 11 -0.06 -7.66 -8.01
C GLY A 11 0.30 -9.01 -7.43
N ARG A 12 1.15 -8.94 -6.40
CA ARG A 12 1.68 -10.09 -5.64
C ARG A 12 0.62 -10.75 -4.73
N TYR A 13 -0.60 -10.20 -4.69
CA TYR A 13 -1.71 -10.64 -3.85
C TYR A 13 -2.56 -11.66 -4.63
N GLY A 14 -2.57 -12.91 -4.15
CA GLY A 14 -3.24 -14.01 -4.85
C GLY A 14 -4.77 -14.04 -4.74
N ASP A 15 -5.35 -13.36 -3.74
CA ASP A 15 -6.78 -13.37 -3.43
C ASP A 15 -7.18 -12.03 -2.79
N LEU A 16 -7.89 -11.20 -3.54
CA LEU A 16 -8.34 -9.89 -3.09
C LEU A 16 -9.43 -9.97 -2.01
N GLY A 17 -10.09 -11.12 -1.85
CA GLY A 17 -11.11 -11.34 -0.81
C GLY A 17 -10.54 -11.38 0.61
N LYS A 18 -9.22 -11.48 0.74
CA LYS A 18 -8.50 -11.45 2.02
C LYS A 18 -8.32 -10.04 2.60
N PHE A 19 -8.63 -9.01 1.82
CA PHE A 19 -8.64 -7.63 2.32
C PHE A 19 -9.97 -7.29 2.98
N ILE A 20 -9.91 -6.66 4.15
CA ILE A 20 -11.07 -6.09 4.84
C ILE A 20 -11.39 -4.74 4.19
N THR A 21 -12.38 -4.75 3.29
CA THR A 21 -12.80 -3.58 2.50
C THR A 21 -14.15 -3.02 2.92
N ASP A 22 -14.77 -3.62 3.93
CA ASP A 22 -16.03 -3.18 4.52
C ASP A 22 -15.73 -2.29 5.74
N PRO A 23 -16.08 -0.99 5.72
CA PRO A 23 -15.82 -0.06 6.82
C PRO A 23 -16.35 -0.56 8.17
N ASP A 24 -17.47 -1.29 8.17
CA ASP A 24 -18.12 -1.76 9.41
C ASP A 24 -17.39 -2.94 10.05
N LYS A 25 -16.49 -3.59 9.31
CA LYS A 25 -15.67 -4.73 9.78
C LYS A 25 -14.26 -4.32 10.18
N LEU A 26 -13.90 -3.05 10.00
CA LEU A 26 -12.62 -2.54 10.48
C LEU A 26 -12.69 -2.37 11.99
N GLU A 27 -11.63 -2.79 12.68
CA GLU A 27 -11.48 -2.69 14.12
C GLU A 27 -10.10 -2.15 14.46
N LEU A 28 -10.04 -1.29 15.48
CA LEU A 28 -8.77 -0.84 16.06
C LEU A 28 -8.31 -1.88 17.07
N ASP A 29 -7.08 -2.35 16.94
CA ASP A 29 -6.50 -3.34 17.84
C ASP A 29 -5.93 -2.70 19.13
N GLN A 30 -5.32 -3.52 19.98
CA GLN A 30 -4.71 -3.07 21.23
C GLN A 30 -3.42 -2.23 21.04
N HIS A 31 -2.87 -2.20 19.83
CA HIS A 31 -1.66 -1.48 19.45
C HIS A 31 -1.97 -0.22 18.62
N ALA A 32 -3.24 0.22 18.58
CA ALA A 32 -3.70 1.35 17.77
C ALA A 32 -3.57 1.12 16.24
N LEU A 33 -3.54 -0.14 15.81
CA LEU A 33 -3.47 -0.53 14.40
C LEU A 33 -4.81 -1.03 13.90
N VAL A 34 -5.11 -0.76 12.64
CA VAL A 34 -6.30 -1.29 11.94
C VAL A 34 -5.84 -2.30 10.90
N TYR A 35 -6.04 -3.58 11.16
CA TYR A 35 -5.69 -4.62 10.19
C TYR A 35 -6.62 -4.59 8.99
N ILE A 36 -6.04 -4.51 7.80
CA ILE A 36 -6.77 -4.60 6.51
C ILE A 36 -6.57 -5.95 5.83
N SER A 37 -5.72 -6.82 6.39
CA SER A 37 -5.59 -8.23 6.05
C SER A 37 -5.10 -8.98 7.28
N ALA A 38 -5.57 -10.22 7.48
CA ALA A 38 -5.14 -11.06 8.60
C ALA A 38 -3.67 -11.50 8.50
N GLU A 39 -3.08 -11.92 9.63
CA GLU A 39 -1.68 -12.37 9.75
C GLU A 39 -1.40 -13.58 8.85
N GLU A 40 -2.34 -14.54 8.79
CA GLU A 40 -2.23 -15.73 7.94
C GLU A 40 -2.36 -15.45 6.43
N ASP A 41 -2.76 -14.23 6.09
CA ASP A 41 -3.01 -13.79 4.72
C ASP A 41 -1.86 -12.92 4.19
N TYR A 42 -1.91 -11.61 4.44
CA TYR A 42 -0.91 -10.65 3.99
C TYR A 42 -0.29 -9.84 5.12
N ASP A 43 -0.86 -9.90 6.33
CA ASP A 43 -0.39 -9.21 7.53
C ASP A 43 -0.14 -7.71 7.29
N ILE A 44 -1.16 -7.02 6.78
CA ILE A 44 -1.08 -5.58 6.48
C ILE A 44 -2.00 -4.84 7.43
N ALA A 45 -1.41 -3.88 8.16
CA ALA A 45 -2.12 -2.99 9.04
C ALA A 45 -2.02 -1.53 8.59
N VAL A 46 -2.94 -0.73 9.12
CA VAL A 46 -2.99 0.71 8.94
C VAL A 46 -2.74 1.37 10.29
N ASP A 47 -1.76 2.26 10.33
CA ASP A 47 -1.48 3.15 11.45
C ASP A 47 -2.12 4.52 11.17
N LEU A 48 -2.78 5.06 12.18
CA LEU A 48 -3.52 6.33 12.10
C LEU A 48 -2.69 7.54 12.53
N GLU A 49 -1.40 7.35 12.82
CA GLU A 49 -0.45 8.40 13.18
C GLU A 49 -0.94 9.26 14.36
N GLY A 50 -1.47 8.60 15.40
CA GLY A 50 -1.96 9.26 16.61
C GLY A 50 -3.35 9.90 16.49
N GLN A 51 -4.13 9.50 15.47
CA GLN A 51 -5.51 9.97 15.22
C GLN A 51 -6.56 8.90 15.55
N GLU A 52 -6.30 8.04 16.52
CA GLU A 52 -7.17 6.92 16.88
C GLU A 52 -8.57 7.38 17.29
N GLU A 53 -8.69 8.59 17.88
CA GLU A 53 -9.97 9.19 18.25
C GLU A 53 -10.87 9.49 17.04
N LYS A 54 -10.28 9.56 15.84
CA LYS A 54 -10.99 9.77 14.58
C LYS A 54 -11.29 8.47 13.84
N PHE A 55 -10.97 7.31 14.41
CA PHE A 55 -11.11 6.02 13.74
C PHE A 55 -12.46 5.83 13.06
N ASP A 56 -13.58 6.07 13.77
CA ASP A 56 -14.92 5.93 13.21
C ASP A 56 -15.16 6.80 11.96
N ALA A 57 -14.60 8.01 11.93
CA ALA A 57 -14.66 8.90 10.78
C ALA A 57 -13.70 8.47 9.64
N LEU A 58 -12.59 7.82 9.98
CA LEU A 58 -11.57 7.35 9.05
C LEU A 58 -11.88 5.98 8.42
N ARG A 59 -12.79 5.17 9.00
CA ARG A 59 -13.18 3.85 8.47
C ARG A 59 -13.47 3.84 6.96
N PRO A 60 -14.25 4.78 6.38
CA PRO A 60 -14.48 4.79 4.94
C PRO A 60 -13.21 5.04 4.12
N SER A 61 -12.30 5.88 4.64
CA SER A 61 -11.01 6.18 4.01
C SER A 61 -10.09 4.96 4.05
N ILE A 62 -10.01 4.28 5.19
CA ILE A 62 -9.23 3.05 5.38
C ILE A 62 -9.75 1.93 4.47
N ALA A 63 -11.07 1.72 4.42
CA ALA A 63 -11.69 0.75 3.54
C ALA A 63 -11.41 1.06 2.05
N PHE A 64 -11.41 2.35 1.68
CA PHE A 64 -11.03 2.78 0.34
C PHE A 64 -9.56 2.47 0.04
N VAL A 65 -8.64 2.67 0.99
CA VAL A 65 -7.24 2.27 0.85
C VAL A 65 -7.11 0.76 0.69
N ALA A 66 -7.74 -0.04 1.56
CA ALA A 66 -7.72 -1.50 1.49
C ALA A 66 -8.20 -2.03 0.13
N LYS A 67 -9.29 -1.44 -0.41
CA LYS A 67 -9.82 -1.79 -1.73
C LYS A 67 -8.84 -1.52 -2.87
N ASN A 68 -7.95 -0.55 -2.69
CA ASN A 68 -7.06 -0.06 -3.74
C ASN A 68 -5.58 -0.38 -3.51
N ILE A 69 -5.23 -1.03 -2.40
CA ILE A 69 -3.85 -1.27 -1.98
C ILE A 69 -3.04 -2.05 -3.02
N CYS A 70 -3.69 -3.01 -3.70
CA CYS A 70 -3.05 -3.78 -4.77
C CYS A 70 -2.63 -2.89 -5.94
N ARG A 71 -3.47 -1.90 -6.32
CA ARG A 71 -3.17 -0.99 -7.43
C ARG A 71 -2.05 -0.02 -7.06
N LEU A 72 -2.01 0.40 -5.80
CA LEU A 72 -0.94 1.24 -5.26
C LEU A 72 0.38 0.47 -5.24
N ASP A 73 0.40 -0.72 -4.66
CA ASP A 73 1.57 -1.60 -4.62
C ASP A 73 2.08 -1.96 -6.03
N ASP A 74 1.18 -2.21 -6.98
CA ASP A 74 1.54 -2.45 -8.38
C ASP A 74 2.22 -1.24 -9.03
N LEU A 75 1.80 -0.02 -8.69
CA LEU A 75 2.47 1.19 -9.15
C LEU A 75 3.89 1.29 -8.57
N VAL A 76 4.07 0.98 -7.28
CA VAL A 76 5.39 0.95 -6.63
C VAL A 76 6.31 -0.07 -7.29
N GLN A 77 5.83 -1.30 -7.52
CA GLN A 77 6.59 -2.36 -8.17
C GLN A 77 6.99 -2.01 -9.61
N ARG A 78 6.11 -1.33 -10.37
CA ARG A 78 6.42 -0.84 -11.71
C ARG A 78 7.47 0.28 -11.68
N TYR A 79 7.33 1.23 -10.75
CA TYR A 79 8.30 2.30 -10.57
C TYR A 79 9.70 1.73 -10.28
N ASP A 80 9.83 0.82 -9.31
CA ASP A 80 11.12 0.17 -8.98
C ASP A 80 11.73 -0.56 -10.18
N ARG A 81 10.89 -1.30 -10.92
CA ARG A 81 11.33 -2.06 -12.10
C ARG A 81 11.89 -1.16 -13.20
N GLU A 82 11.21 -0.04 -13.48
CA GLU A 82 11.58 0.87 -14.56
C GLU A 82 12.70 1.84 -14.17
N ARG A 83 12.78 2.27 -12.91
CA ARG A 83 13.66 3.37 -12.49
C ARG A 83 14.81 2.98 -11.56
N GLU A 84 14.68 1.92 -10.78
CA GLU A 84 15.68 1.60 -9.75
C GLU A 84 16.53 0.38 -10.10
N ARG A 85 15.90 -0.76 -10.43
CA ARG A 85 16.59 -2.06 -10.48
C ARG A 85 16.79 -2.65 -11.87
N GLY A 86 16.26 -2.02 -12.93
CA GLY A 86 16.54 -2.42 -14.32
C GLY A 86 16.06 -3.84 -14.68
N GLY A 87 15.04 -4.34 -13.99
CA GLY A 87 14.47 -5.68 -14.17
C GLY A 87 14.79 -6.64 -13.02
N GLY A 88 13.75 -7.28 -12.47
CA GLY A 88 13.84 -8.19 -11.33
C GLY A 88 12.52 -8.27 -10.56
N ARG A 89 12.41 -9.22 -9.63
CA ARG A 89 11.27 -9.26 -8.69
C ARG A 89 11.50 -8.21 -7.60
N PHE A 90 10.47 -7.43 -7.29
CA PHE A 90 10.47 -6.48 -6.18
C PHE A 90 10.68 -7.25 -4.85
N PRO A 91 11.82 -7.06 -4.14
CA PRO A 91 12.22 -7.93 -3.03
C PRO A 91 11.72 -7.43 -1.67
N TYR A 92 10.66 -6.64 -1.65
CA TYR A 92 10.09 -6.07 -0.43
C TYR A 92 8.65 -6.52 -0.24
N SER A 93 8.19 -6.54 1.00
CA SER A 93 6.79 -6.75 1.42
C SER A 93 6.25 -5.45 1.99
N LEU A 94 5.00 -5.09 1.64
CA LEU A 94 4.29 -4.01 2.32
C LEU A 94 4.01 -4.48 3.75
N ASN A 95 4.47 -3.70 4.71
CA ASN A 95 4.37 -3.99 6.14
C ASN A 95 3.23 -3.16 6.76
N LEU A 96 3.35 -1.83 6.65
CA LEU A 96 2.44 -0.91 7.30
C LEU A 96 1.98 0.17 6.32
N VAL A 97 0.78 0.69 6.56
CA VAL A 97 0.21 1.81 5.81
C VAL A 97 -0.12 2.94 6.77
N TYR A 98 0.39 4.13 6.53
CA TYR A 98 0.08 5.30 7.34
C TYR A 98 -0.94 6.20 6.65
N VAL A 99 -1.99 6.59 7.37
CA VAL A 99 -2.99 7.56 6.91
C VAL A 99 -2.70 8.91 7.57
N ASP A 100 -1.96 9.76 6.86
CA ASP A 100 -1.58 11.12 7.29
C ASP A 100 -2.06 12.14 6.26
N GLU A 101 -3.38 12.41 6.23
CA GLU A 101 -4.00 13.23 5.18
C GLU A 101 -3.28 14.59 5.01
N PRO A 102 -2.95 15.00 3.75
CA PRO A 102 -3.42 14.44 2.48
C PRO A 102 -2.56 13.28 1.93
N TYR A 103 -1.64 12.73 2.72
CA TYR A 103 -0.72 11.69 2.31
C TYR A 103 -1.18 10.29 2.74
N LEU A 104 -0.71 9.31 1.97
CA LEU A 104 -0.78 7.90 2.27
C LEU A 104 0.63 7.35 2.12
N ILE A 105 1.16 6.75 3.18
CA ILE A 105 2.54 6.26 3.18
C ILE A 105 2.50 4.73 3.27
N LEU A 106 3.24 4.06 2.40
CA LEU A 106 3.41 2.62 2.40
C LEU A 106 4.81 2.29 2.90
N GLU A 107 4.93 1.64 4.06
CA GLU A 107 6.19 1.14 4.58
C GLU A 107 6.47 -0.25 4.01
N TYR A 108 7.65 -0.42 3.42
CA TYR A 108 8.11 -1.68 2.87
C TYR A 108 9.25 -2.26 3.69
N CYS A 109 9.20 -3.55 3.99
CA CYS A 109 10.31 -4.30 4.59
C CYS A 109 10.98 -5.23 3.58
N GLY A 110 12.31 -5.36 3.66
CA GLY A 110 13.09 -6.23 2.80
C GLY A 110 12.91 -7.70 3.16
N MET A 111 12.62 -8.53 2.15
CA MET A 111 12.47 -9.98 2.32
C MET A 111 13.83 -10.73 2.35
N ILE A 112 14.93 -10.04 2.04
CA ILE A 112 16.27 -10.63 1.92
C ILE A 112 17.26 -9.92 2.86
N GLU A 113 17.24 -8.59 2.83
CA GLU A 113 18.09 -7.74 3.65
C GLU A 113 17.21 -6.98 4.65
N ASN A 114 17.71 -6.79 5.88
CA ASN A 114 17.01 -6.04 6.92
C ASN A 114 17.02 -4.54 6.59
N THR A 115 16.12 -4.16 5.69
CA THR A 115 15.97 -2.81 5.15
C THR A 115 14.50 -2.44 5.21
N THR A 116 14.21 -1.21 5.59
CA THR A 116 12.87 -0.63 5.51
C THR A 116 12.93 0.67 4.74
N PHE A 117 11.86 1.00 4.02
CA PHE A 117 11.72 2.29 3.37
C PHE A 117 10.27 2.64 3.11
N ASP A 118 10.02 3.94 3.02
CA ASP A 118 8.68 4.48 2.80
C ASP A 118 8.45 4.83 1.35
N VAL A 119 7.21 4.68 0.92
CA VAL A 119 6.70 5.18 -0.35
C VAL A 119 5.55 6.12 -0.07
N VAL A 120 5.65 7.36 -0.56
CA VAL A 120 4.71 8.42 -0.25
C VAL A 120 3.81 8.67 -1.44
N PHE A 121 2.51 8.55 -1.22
CA PHE A 121 1.46 8.97 -2.13
C PHE A 121 0.81 10.24 -1.61
N ARG A 122 0.61 11.23 -2.48
CA ARG A 122 -0.30 12.34 -2.20
C ARG A 122 -1.66 12.02 -2.79
N ARG A 123 -2.70 12.22 -1.98
CA ARG A 123 -4.09 12.09 -2.39
C ARG A 123 -4.57 13.39 -3.01
N GLU A 124 -5.16 13.27 -4.19
CA GLU A 124 -5.95 14.31 -4.85
C GLU A 124 -7.33 13.74 -5.19
N ASP A 125 -8.29 14.59 -5.57
CA ASP A 125 -9.63 14.16 -5.95
C ASP A 125 -9.57 13.07 -7.04
N GLY A 126 -9.96 11.85 -6.66
CA GLY A 126 -9.98 10.68 -7.55
C GLY A 126 -8.61 10.09 -7.90
N LYS A 127 -7.51 10.48 -7.23
CA LYS A 127 -6.16 10.08 -7.64
C LYS A 127 -5.17 9.95 -6.48
N PHE A 128 -4.28 8.96 -6.56
CA PHE A 128 -3.05 8.90 -5.76
C PHE A 128 -1.85 9.13 -6.67
N ILE A 129 -1.01 10.10 -6.32
CA ILE A 129 0.21 10.45 -7.05
C ILE A 129 1.41 10.01 -6.21
N LEU A 130 2.31 9.23 -6.81
CA LEU A 130 3.56 8.82 -6.20
C LEU A 130 4.51 10.03 -6.12
N GLU A 131 4.82 10.49 -4.92
CA GLU A 131 5.68 11.66 -4.70
C GLU A 131 7.02 11.31 -4.04
N GLY A 132 7.09 10.18 -3.33
CA GLY A 132 8.31 9.73 -2.66
C GLY A 132 8.53 8.22 -2.79
N PHE A 133 9.80 7.82 -2.91
CA PHE A 133 10.25 6.43 -2.91
C PHE A 133 11.59 6.32 -2.18
N GLY A 134 11.57 5.77 -0.97
CA GLY A 134 12.70 5.73 -0.06
C GLY A 134 13.26 7.13 0.21
N MET A 135 14.55 7.34 -0.04
CA MET A 135 15.19 8.65 0.15
C MET A 135 14.88 9.66 -0.97
N ARG A 136 14.17 9.25 -2.03
CA ARG A 136 13.86 10.15 -3.16
C ARG A 136 12.50 10.77 -2.92
N ASN A 137 12.47 12.10 -2.88
CA ASN A 137 11.26 12.90 -2.70
C ASN A 137 11.04 13.81 -3.90
N ASN A 138 9.83 14.37 -4.02
CA ASN A 138 9.42 15.29 -5.10
C ASN A 138 9.53 14.64 -6.49
N LEU A 139 9.11 13.38 -6.59
CA LEU A 139 9.02 12.67 -7.86
C LEU A 139 8.04 13.40 -8.81
N PRO A 140 8.29 13.39 -10.13
CA PRO A 140 7.36 13.99 -11.08
C PRO A 140 6.00 13.25 -11.04
N PRO A 141 4.87 13.94 -11.26
CA PRO A 141 3.52 13.38 -11.11
C PRO A 141 3.11 12.38 -12.21
N ASP A 142 4.09 11.87 -12.97
CA ASP A 142 3.90 10.90 -14.05
C ASP A 142 3.42 9.54 -13.52
N TRP A 143 3.65 9.26 -12.23
CA TRP A 143 3.33 8.00 -11.58
C TRP A 143 2.11 8.15 -10.69
N SER A 144 0.99 7.60 -11.14
CA SER A 144 -0.26 7.76 -10.41
C SER A 144 -1.27 6.65 -10.68
N VAL A 145 -2.23 6.50 -9.77
CA VAL A 145 -3.39 5.64 -9.90
C VAL A 145 -4.63 6.49 -9.81
N GLU A 146 -5.51 6.39 -10.81
CA GLU A 146 -6.80 7.07 -10.84
C GLU A 146 -7.92 6.11 -10.41
N PHE A 147 -8.89 6.64 -9.67
CA PHE A 147 -10.02 5.92 -9.11
C PHE A 147 -11.29 6.61 -9.58
N ALA A 148 -12.15 5.84 -10.24
CA ALA A 148 -13.47 6.26 -10.69
C ALA A 148 -14.52 6.14 -9.57
#